data_AF-G0UL12-F1
#
_entry.id   AF-G0UL12-F1
#
_cell.length_a   1.000
_cell.length_b   1.000
_cell.length_c   1.000
_cell.angle_alpha   90.00
_cell.angle_beta   90.00
_cell.angle_gamma   90.00
#
_symmetry.space_group_name_H-M   'P 1'
#
loop_
_entity.id
_entity.type
_entity.pdbx_description
1 polymer ?
#
loop_
_entity_poly.entity_id
_entity_poly.type
_entity_poly.pdbx_seq_one_letter_code
_entity_poly.pdbx_strand_id
1 'polypeptide(L)'
;MGSCLLYIWGTFTATCFLLSLALFVALRLSSLGVTFLLSSFNFIFLIFLIILHSLKERSSHPADRASNAYQPNKSRGYQKEMAVARTKATSKIRRIGKKRGATLRDVHPWRWVKICSQHFKQEGKIMVPNCTEIVKTSHGRERAPQNPDWYYIRCAAVLRAVYLRPGVGYGGLSKRFASKKNRGSRPEITTRASRGLLHWCCKSLRELGLIEKCTTSGHCITSLGRKVSDTIAFKVAIRKMNLAKAS
;
A
#
# COMPACT_ATOMS: atom_id res chain seq x y z
N MET A 1 20.26 7.56 -3.18
CA MET A 1 21.66 7.20 -3.49
C MET A 1 21.99 7.54 -4.96
N GLY A 2 21.56 8.70 -5.48
CA GLY A 2 21.68 9.03 -6.91
C GLY A 2 22.45 10.31 -7.23
N SER A 3 22.80 11.13 -6.23
CA SER A 3 23.36 12.48 -6.46
C SER A 3 24.87 12.58 -6.20
N CYS A 4 25.49 11.59 -5.54
CA CYS A 4 26.94 11.59 -5.28
C CYS A 4 27.79 11.10 -6.47
N LEU A 5 27.22 10.33 -7.40
CA LEU A 5 27.96 9.78 -8.55
C LEU A 5 28.28 10.84 -9.62
N LEU A 6 27.47 11.89 -9.73
CA LEU A 6 27.69 12.99 -10.69
C LEU A 6 28.84 13.93 -10.29
N TYR A 7 29.12 14.09 -8.99
CA TYR A 7 30.23 14.92 -8.51
C TYR A 7 31.61 14.26 -8.67
N ILE A 8 31.67 12.93 -8.70
CA ILE A 8 32.92 12.17 -8.84
C ILE A 8 33.36 12.09 -10.32
N TRP A 9 32.40 12.07 -11.25
CA TRP A 9 32.72 12.10 -12.68
C TRP A 9 33.16 13.50 -13.16
N GLY A 10 32.63 14.58 -12.57
CA GLY A 10 33.02 15.96 -12.95
C GLY A 10 34.42 16.39 -12.49
N THR A 11 34.92 15.84 -11.38
CA THR A 11 36.29 16.13 -10.89
C THR A 11 37.36 15.33 -11.64
N PHE A 12 37.00 14.18 -12.20
CA PHE A 12 37.91 13.35 -13.00
C PHE A 12 38.15 13.94 -14.40
N THR A 13 37.16 14.58 -15.01
CA THR A 13 37.32 15.22 -16.33
C THR A 13 38.14 16.52 -16.25
N ALA A 14 37.96 17.32 -15.20
CA ALA A 14 38.70 18.57 -15.02
C ALA A 14 40.20 18.36 -14.72
N THR A 15 40.53 17.33 -13.93
CA THR A 15 41.93 16.98 -13.63
C THR A 15 42.67 16.41 -14.84
N CYS A 16 41.98 15.66 -15.70
CA CYS A 16 42.53 15.14 -16.96
C CYS A 16 42.80 16.27 -17.99
N PHE A 17 41.92 17.27 -18.06
CA PHE A 17 42.09 18.43 -18.95
C PHE A 17 43.28 19.31 -18.55
N LEU A 18 43.46 19.55 -17.25
CA LEU A 18 44.59 20.32 -16.72
C LEU A 18 45.92 19.60 -16.92
N LEU A 19 45.96 18.26 -16.78
CA LEU A 19 47.16 17.47 -17.05
C LEU A 19 47.56 17.50 -18.53
N SER A 20 46.57 17.42 -19.42
CA SER A 20 46.79 17.47 -20.88
C SER A 20 47.27 18.85 -21.34
N LEU A 21 46.69 19.93 -20.81
CA LEU A 21 47.14 21.30 -21.08
C LEU A 21 48.57 21.54 -20.56
N ALA A 22 48.90 21.03 -19.37
CA ALA A 22 50.24 21.12 -18.81
C ALA A 22 51.28 20.37 -19.67
N LEU A 23 50.94 19.18 -20.18
CA LEU A 23 51.81 18.43 -21.09
C LEU A 23 52.00 19.15 -22.43
N PHE A 24 50.95 19.77 -22.96
CA PHE A 24 51.00 20.53 -24.22
C PHE A 24 51.84 21.81 -24.09
N VAL A 25 51.72 22.54 -22.97
CA VAL A 25 52.56 23.71 -22.67
C VAL A 25 54.02 23.29 -22.46
N ALA A 26 54.29 22.18 -21.76
CA ALA A 26 55.64 21.66 -21.58
C ALA A 26 56.31 21.24 -22.91
N LEU A 27 55.56 20.63 -23.84
CA LEU A 27 56.03 20.28 -25.18
C LEU A 27 56.23 21.50 -26.10
N ARG A 28 55.53 22.62 -25.87
CA ARG A 28 55.71 23.86 -26.64
C ARG A 28 56.85 24.75 -26.12
N LEU A 29 57.23 24.61 -24.84
CA LEU A 29 58.35 25.36 -24.23
C LEU A 29 59.72 24.70 -24.42
N SER A 30 59.81 23.44 -24.86
CA SER A 30 61.10 22.80 -25.21
C SER A 30 61.70 23.31 -26.53
N SER A 31 60.96 24.09 -27.33
CA SER A 31 61.42 24.71 -28.59
C SER A 31 62.07 26.09 -28.41
N LEU A 32 62.08 26.64 -27.19
CA LEU A 32 62.75 27.89 -26.85
C LEU A 32 63.72 27.59 -25.72
N GLY A 33 64.99 27.39 -26.05
CA GLY A 33 66.05 26.94 -25.13
C GLY A 33 66.24 27.85 -23.91
N VAL A 34 65.42 27.64 -22.88
CA VAL A 34 65.49 28.32 -21.58
C VAL A 34 65.49 27.24 -20.49
N THR A 35 66.58 26.48 -20.41
CA THR A 35 66.80 25.41 -19.41
C THR A 35 67.15 25.94 -18.01
N PHE A 36 66.73 27.15 -17.64
CA PHE A 36 67.11 27.77 -16.36
C PHE A 36 65.94 28.20 -15.46
N LEU A 37 64.68 27.89 -15.82
CA LEU A 37 63.51 28.22 -14.99
C LEU A 37 62.68 27.00 -14.55
N LEU A 38 63.09 25.78 -14.89
CA LEU A 38 62.36 24.54 -14.57
C LEU A 38 62.62 23.98 -13.15
N SER A 39 63.57 24.55 -12.40
CA SER A 39 63.84 24.18 -11.01
C SER A 39 62.90 24.88 -10.01
N SER A 40 62.42 26.09 -10.32
CA SER A 40 61.57 26.88 -9.42
C SER A 40 60.10 26.48 -9.44
N PHE A 41 59.59 26.00 -10.59
CA PHE A 41 58.18 25.58 -10.73
C PHE A 41 57.87 24.26 -10.01
N ASN A 42 58.81 23.32 -9.96
CA ASN A 42 58.61 22.05 -9.26
C ASN A 42 58.53 22.24 -7.73
N PHE A 43 59.28 23.19 -7.17
CA PHE A 43 59.28 23.46 -5.73
C PHE A 43 57.99 24.14 -5.27
N ILE A 44 57.48 25.10 -6.06
CA ILE A 44 56.19 25.77 -5.80
C ILE A 44 55.03 24.77 -5.94
N PHE A 45 55.07 23.87 -6.92
CA PHE A 45 54.03 22.85 -7.11
C PHE A 45 54.03 21.80 -5.99
N LEU A 46 55.20 21.41 -5.48
CA LEU A 46 55.32 20.50 -4.33
C LEU A 46 54.80 21.16 -3.04
N ILE A 47 55.10 22.45 -2.82
CA ILE A 47 54.54 23.22 -1.69
C ILE A 47 53.03 23.35 -1.82
N PHE A 48 52.50 23.61 -3.02
CA PHE A 48 51.06 23.70 -3.25
C PHE A 48 50.34 22.37 -3.02
N LEU A 49 50.94 21.23 -3.40
CA LEU A 49 50.42 19.89 -3.09
C LEU A 49 50.47 19.55 -1.60
N ILE A 50 51.53 19.94 -0.88
CA ILE A 50 51.64 19.76 0.57
C ILE A 50 50.61 20.62 1.32
N ILE A 51 50.36 21.85 0.87
CA ILE A 51 49.33 22.74 1.43
C ILE A 51 47.93 22.18 1.12
N LEU A 52 47.68 21.66 -0.08
CA LEU A 52 46.40 21.03 -0.43
C LEU A 52 46.13 19.72 0.32
N HIS A 53 47.18 18.91 0.56
CA HIS A 53 47.08 17.71 1.39
C HIS A 53 46.83 18.07 2.87
N SER A 54 47.48 19.12 3.39
CA SER A 54 47.29 19.59 4.77
C SER A 54 45.94 20.26 5.02
N LEU A 55 45.34 20.88 3.99
CA LEU A 55 44.01 21.51 4.10
C LEU A 55 42.84 20.52 3.91
N LYS A 56 43.11 19.24 3.61
CA LYS A 56 42.10 18.18 3.50
C LYS A 56 41.95 17.38 4.79
N GLU A 57 42.85 17.56 5.75
CA GLU A 57 42.76 16.98 7.09
C GLU A 57 42.26 17.95 8.19
N ARG A 58 42.07 19.25 7.89
CA ARG A 58 41.73 20.26 8.91
C ARG A 58 40.26 20.71 8.97
N SER A 59 39.35 20.02 8.30
CA SER A 59 37.89 20.25 8.42
C SER A 59 37.11 19.15 9.14
N SER A 60 37.79 18.23 9.84
CA SER A 60 37.14 17.39 10.86
C SER A 60 37.55 17.85 12.25
N HIS A 61 36.65 18.58 12.91
CA HIS A 61 36.75 18.87 14.34
C HIS A 61 37.03 17.56 15.11
N PRO A 62 37.97 17.53 16.08
CA PRO A 62 38.16 16.37 16.95
C PRO A 62 36.97 16.06 17.88
N ALA A 63 35.91 16.88 17.87
CA ALA A 63 34.64 16.58 18.53
C ALA A 63 33.76 15.59 17.76
N ASP A 64 34.01 15.38 16.45
CA ASP A 64 33.18 14.50 15.60
C ASP A 64 33.77 13.08 15.44
N ARG A 65 34.99 12.84 15.92
CA ARG A 65 35.60 11.49 15.92
C ARG A 65 35.27 10.70 17.20
N ALA A 66 34.96 11.40 18.30
CA ALA A 66 34.53 10.78 19.55
C ALA A 66 33.04 10.38 19.56
N SER A 67 32.21 10.92 18.64
CA SER A 67 30.82 10.49 18.48
C SER A 67 30.67 9.15 17.75
N ASN A 68 31.76 8.59 17.21
CA ASN A 68 31.75 7.37 16.41
C ASN A 68 32.53 6.19 17.03
N ALA A 69 32.94 6.28 18.31
CA ALA A 69 33.78 5.28 18.97
C ALA A 69 33.08 4.37 20.01
N TYR A 70 31.76 4.48 20.21
CA TYR A 70 31.03 3.51 21.03
C TYR A 70 29.59 3.34 20.54
N GLN A 71 29.39 2.42 19.61
CA GLN A 71 28.07 1.81 19.39
C GLN A 71 28.13 0.44 20.08
N PRO A 72 27.50 0.25 21.27
CA PRO A 72 27.47 -1.06 21.88
C PRO A 72 26.82 -2.02 20.89
N ASN A 73 27.40 -3.21 20.74
CA ASN A 73 26.94 -4.26 19.83
C ASN A 73 25.52 -4.72 20.22
N LYS A 74 24.51 -3.94 19.84
CA LYS A 74 23.11 -4.20 20.12
C LYS A 74 22.78 -5.61 19.67
N SER A 75 22.57 -6.48 20.65
CA SER A 75 22.17 -7.87 20.45
C SER A 75 21.04 -7.91 19.42
N ARG A 76 20.97 -8.98 18.62
CA ARG A 76 19.92 -9.17 17.60
C ARG A 76 18.50 -8.87 18.14
N GLY A 77 18.27 -9.06 19.45
CA GLY A 77 17.05 -8.66 20.15
C GLY A 77 16.81 -7.15 20.17
N TYR A 78 17.79 -6.35 20.59
CA TYR A 78 17.66 -4.89 20.65
C TYR A 78 17.47 -4.26 19.26
N GLN A 79 18.19 -4.73 18.24
CA GLN A 79 17.99 -4.22 16.88
C GLN A 79 16.58 -4.57 16.34
N LYS A 80 16.07 -5.77 16.65
CA LYS A 80 14.67 -6.14 16.34
C LYS A 80 13.67 -5.24 17.09
N GLU A 81 13.94 -4.94 18.34
CA GLU A 81 13.07 -4.12 19.19
C GLU A 81 12.99 -2.67 18.67
N MET A 82 14.12 -2.08 18.28
CA MET A 82 14.17 -0.76 17.65
C MET A 82 13.51 -0.74 16.25
N ALA A 83 13.64 -1.82 15.47
CA ALA A 83 12.92 -1.96 14.19
C ALA A 83 11.39 -2.07 14.38
N VAL A 84 10.95 -2.78 15.42
CA VAL A 84 9.53 -2.88 15.82
C VAL A 84 9.03 -1.52 16.35
N ALA A 85 9.83 -0.78 17.11
CA ALA A 85 9.48 0.56 17.56
C ALA A 85 9.35 1.57 16.41
N ARG A 86 10.27 1.51 15.43
CA ARG A 86 10.24 2.36 14.23
C ARG A 86 9.02 2.07 13.34
N THR A 87 8.66 0.80 13.17
CA THR A 87 7.44 0.41 12.44
C THR A 87 6.16 0.79 13.19
N LYS A 88 6.13 0.75 14.53
CA LYS A 88 5.02 1.26 15.35
C LYS A 88 4.86 2.78 15.21
N ALA A 89 5.96 3.54 15.26
CA ALA A 89 5.95 5.01 15.17
C ALA A 89 5.49 5.52 13.80
N THR A 90 5.78 4.79 12.72
CA THR A 90 5.32 5.09 11.35
C THR A 90 3.97 4.46 11.00
N SER A 91 3.34 3.75 11.94
CA SER A 91 2.11 3.03 11.66
C SER A 91 0.90 3.98 11.58
N LYS A 92 0.10 3.82 10.51
CA LYS A 92 -1.16 4.57 10.33
C LYS A 92 -2.27 4.07 11.27
N ILE A 93 -2.02 3.01 12.03
CA ILE A 93 -2.98 2.35 12.91
C ILE A 93 -2.64 2.75 14.34
N ARG A 94 -3.40 3.71 14.86
CA ARG A 94 -3.30 4.17 16.25
C ARG A 94 -4.69 4.41 16.81
N ARG A 95 -4.85 4.29 18.13
CA ARG A 95 -6.11 4.66 18.77
C ARG A 95 -6.30 6.17 18.62
N ILE A 96 -7.46 6.59 18.11
CA ILE A 96 -7.80 8.00 17.98
C ILE A 96 -8.58 8.43 19.23
N GLY A 97 -7.95 9.24 20.08
CA GLY A 97 -8.56 9.75 21.31
C GLY A 97 -9.10 8.67 22.24
N LYS A 98 -10.38 8.82 22.63
CA LYS A 98 -11.10 7.92 23.55
C LYS A 98 -11.90 6.81 22.85
N LYS A 99 -11.97 6.75 21.50
CA LYS A 99 -12.69 5.68 20.79
C LYS A 99 -12.04 4.33 21.08
N ARG A 100 -12.80 3.39 21.66
CA ARG A 100 -12.31 2.08 22.10
C ARG A 100 -12.50 0.96 21.07
N GLY A 101 -13.29 1.19 20.01
CA GLY A 101 -13.59 0.17 19.00
C GLY A 101 -14.01 0.76 17.67
N ALA A 102 -14.21 -0.12 16.69
CA ALA A 102 -14.70 0.21 15.37
C ALA A 102 -15.92 -0.66 15.05
N THR A 103 -16.98 -0.04 14.55
CA THR A 103 -18.18 -0.71 14.06
C THR A 103 -18.13 -0.82 12.53
N LEU A 104 -19.09 -1.54 11.95
CA LEU A 104 -19.23 -1.65 10.49
C LEU A 104 -19.31 -0.29 9.77
N ARG A 105 -19.77 0.76 10.47
CA ARG A 105 -19.88 2.12 9.92
C ARG A 105 -18.54 2.86 9.87
N ASP A 106 -17.57 2.48 10.70
CA ASP A 106 -16.28 3.17 10.84
C ASP A 106 -15.20 2.68 9.85
N VAL A 107 -15.50 1.64 9.07
CA VAL A 107 -14.50 0.93 8.25
C VAL A 107 -14.80 1.05 6.75
N HIS A 108 -13.74 1.05 5.93
CA HIS A 108 -13.86 1.06 4.48
C HIS A 108 -14.71 -0.13 3.98
N PRO A 109 -15.80 0.11 3.23
CA PRO A 109 -16.79 -0.92 2.91
C PRO A 109 -16.21 -2.09 2.12
N TRP A 110 -15.40 -1.81 1.09
CA TRP A 110 -14.78 -2.85 0.27
C TRP A 110 -13.84 -3.76 1.07
N ARG A 111 -13.11 -3.20 2.05
CA ARG A 111 -12.16 -3.96 2.87
C ARG A 111 -12.92 -4.91 3.78
N TRP A 112 -14.00 -4.42 4.38
CA TRP A 112 -14.86 -5.25 5.21
C TRP A 112 -15.52 -6.37 4.40
N VAL A 113 -16.09 -6.07 3.22
CA VAL A 113 -16.75 -7.07 2.37
C VAL A 113 -15.77 -8.17 1.97
N LYS A 114 -14.53 -7.83 1.59
CA LYS A 114 -13.49 -8.79 1.22
C LYS A 114 -13.10 -9.72 2.38
N ILE A 115 -12.95 -9.19 3.60
CA ILE A 115 -12.62 -10.03 4.76
C ILE A 115 -13.81 -10.88 5.19
N CYS A 116 -15.02 -10.33 5.12
CA CYS A 116 -16.24 -11.05 5.44
C CYS A 116 -16.50 -12.20 4.44
N SER A 117 -16.24 -11.99 3.14
CA SER A 117 -16.34 -13.08 2.15
C SER A 117 -15.32 -14.18 2.40
N GLN A 118 -14.10 -13.83 2.80
CA GLN A 118 -13.07 -14.80 3.21
C GLN A 118 -13.49 -15.57 4.47
N HIS A 119 -14.11 -14.89 5.44
CA HIS A 119 -14.63 -15.52 6.64
C HIS A 119 -15.68 -16.58 6.31
N PHE A 120 -16.64 -16.25 5.45
CA PHE A 120 -17.66 -17.21 5.03
C PHE A 120 -17.09 -18.42 4.29
N LYS A 121 -16.04 -18.22 3.49
CA LYS A 121 -15.33 -19.30 2.82
C LYS A 121 -14.57 -20.19 3.80
N GLN A 122 -13.95 -19.60 4.82
CA GLN A 122 -13.25 -20.34 5.88
C GLN A 122 -14.19 -21.15 6.76
N GLU A 123 -15.38 -20.61 7.06
CA GLU A 123 -16.38 -21.30 7.86
C GLU A 123 -17.04 -22.46 7.11
N GLY A 124 -17.19 -22.36 5.78
CA GLY A 124 -17.80 -23.41 4.95
C GLY A 124 -19.28 -23.67 5.21
N LYS A 125 -19.94 -22.86 6.04
CA LYS A 125 -21.34 -23.04 6.46
C LYS A 125 -22.37 -22.41 5.50
N ILE A 126 -21.94 -21.55 4.57
CA ILE A 126 -22.86 -20.94 3.61
C ILE A 126 -23.31 -21.98 2.58
N MET A 127 -24.63 -22.16 2.47
CA MET A 127 -25.23 -22.87 1.36
C MET A 127 -25.05 -22.07 0.07
N VAL A 128 -24.19 -22.57 -0.83
CA VAL A 128 -24.02 -22.05 -2.19
C VAL A 128 -24.99 -22.82 -3.10
N PRO A 129 -25.97 -22.17 -3.73
CA PRO A 129 -26.93 -22.87 -4.57
C PRO A 129 -26.31 -23.23 -5.92
N ASN A 130 -26.62 -24.41 -6.46
CA ASN A 130 -26.06 -24.93 -7.71
C ASN A 130 -26.17 -23.96 -8.90
N CYS A 131 -27.21 -23.12 -8.91
CA CYS A 131 -27.40 -22.14 -9.97
C CYS A 131 -26.31 -21.06 -10.02
N THR A 132 -25.48 -20.84 -8.99
CA THR A 132 -24.44 -19.80 -8.98
C THR A 132 -23.37 -19.98 -10.06
N GLU A 133 -23.16 -21.19 -10.52
CA GLU A 133 -22.13 -21.48 -11.54
C GLU A 133 -22.57 -21.00 -12.93
N ILE A 134 -23.88 -21.00 -13.19
CA ILE A 134 -24.46 -20.74 -14.51
C ILE A 134 -25.06 -19.33 -14.59
N VAL A 135 -25.59 -18.82 -13.47
CA VAL A 135 -26.37 -17.57 -13.49
C VAL A 135 -25.51 -16.32 -13.58
N LYS A 136 -26.00 -15.36 -14.36
CA LYS A 136 -25.57 -13.96 -14.25
C LYS A 136 -26.29 -13.24 -13.11
N THR A 137 -25.64 -12.19 -12.63
CA THR A 137 -26.07 -11.46 -11.43
C THR A 137 -27.31 -10.59 -11.61
N SER A 138 -27.54 -10.11 -12.83
CA SER A 138 -28.75 -9.43 -13.25
C SER A 138 -28.95 -9.63 -14.75
N HIS A 139 -30.17 -9.45 -15.24
CA HIS A 139 -30.46 -9.47 -16.68
C HIS A 139 -29.81 -8.30 -17.44
N GLY A 140 -29.39 -7.26 -16.72
CA GLY A 140 -28.69 -6.10 -17.26
C GLY A 140 -27.19 -6.29 -17.44
N ARG A 141 -26.59 -7.34 -16.85
CA ARG A 141 -25.21 -7.71 -17.13
C ARG A 141 -25.16 -8.58 -18.38
N GLU A 142 -24.15 -8.35 -19.21
CA GLU A 142 -23.89 -9.12 -20.43
C GLU A 142 -23.19 -10.44 -20.10
N ARG A 143 -22.13 -10.38 -19.29
CA ARG A 143 -21.33 -11.54 -18.87
C ARG A 143 -21.61 -11.95 -17.44
N ALA A 144 -21.36 -13.24 -17.14
CA ALA A 144 -21.36 -13.76 -15.78
C ALA A 144 -20.19 -13.19 -14.95
N PRO A 145 -20.27 -13.22 -13.62
CA PRO A 145 -19.15 -12.80 -12.76
C PRO A 145 -17.92 -13.68 -12.99
N GLN A 146 -16.77 -13.07 -13.19
CA GLN A 146 -15.51 -13.77 -13.44
C GLN A 146 -14.86 -14.33 -12.17
N ASN A 147 -15.13 -13.72 -11.01
CA ASN A 147 -14.54 -14.15 -9.74
C ASN A 147 -15.30 -15.37 -9.21
N PRO A 148 -14.67 -16.52 -8.92
CA PRO A 148 -15.35 -17.70 -8.39
C PRO A 148 -16.01 -17.45 -7.03
N ASP A 149 -15.43 -16.58 -6.20
CA ASP A 149 -15.94 -16.24 -4.85
C ASP A 149 -17.02 -15.14 -4.88
N TRP A 150 -17.60 -14.84 -6.05
CA TRP A 150 -18.54 -13.74 -6.22
C TRP A 150 -19.79 -13.90 -5.33
N TYR A 151 -20.23 -15.13 -5.07
CA TYR A 151 -21.41 -15.40 -4.25
C TYR A 151 -21.16 -15.04 -2.78
N TYR A 152 -19.99 -15.38 -2.23
CA TYR A 152 -19.60 -15.00 -0.87
C TYR A 152 -19.46 -13.49 -0.73
N ILE A 153 -18.87 -12.83 -1.73
CA ILE A 153 -18.77 -11.36 -1.79
C ILE A 153 -20.17 -10.74 -1.78
N ARG A 154 -21.12 -11.34 -2.52
CA ARG A 154 -22.50 -10.87 -2.59
C ARG A 154 -23.22 -11.03 -1.26
N CYS A 155 -23.09 -12.18 -0.60
CA CYS A 155 -23.67 -12.41 0.72
C CYS A 155 -23.14 -11.40 1.74
N ALA A 156 -21.82 -11.15 1.75
CA ALA A 156 -21.23 -10.12 2.61
C ALA A 156 -21.79 -8.71 2.30
N ALA A 157 -21.90 -8.34 1.03
CA ALA A 157 -22.47 -7.05 0.63
C ALA A 157 -23.95 -6.90 1.02
N VAL A 158 -24.74 -7.99 0.96
CA VAL A 158 -26.14 -8.04 1.43
C VAL A 158 -26.21 -7.90 2.95
N LEU A 159 -25.37 -8.61 3.71
CA LEU A 159 -25.31 -8.49 5.17
C LEU A 159 -25.03 -7.05 5.60
N ARG A 160 -24.05 -6.38 4.96
CA ARG A 160 -23.79 -4.96 5.19
C ARG A 160 -24.98 -4.07 4.83
N ALA A 161 -25.76 -4.44 3.81
CA ALA A 161 -26.94 -3.69 3.43
C ALA A 161 -28.02 -3.70 4.50
N VAL A 162 -28.26 -4.88 5.08
CA VAL A 162 -29.23 -5.09 6.15
C VAL A 162 -28.78 -4.45 7.46
N TYR A 163 -27.47 -4.49 7.78
CA TYR A 163 -26.93 -3.77 8.95
C TYR A 163 -27.20 -2.25 8.88
N LEU A 164 -27.00 -1.65 7.71
CA LEU A 164 -27.15 -0.19 7.54
C LEU A 164 -28.61 0.24 7.48
N ARG A 165 -29.46 -0.58 6.84
CA ARG A 165 -30.87 -0.30 6.61
C ARG A 165 -31.67 -1.51 7.11
N PRO A 166 -32.13 -1.51 8.37
CA PRO A 166 -33.04 -2.54 8.84
C PRO A 166 -34.38 -2.44 8.09
N GLY A 167 -35.05 -3.57 7.89
CA GLY A 167 -36.34 -3.63 7.17
C GLY A 167 -36.22 -3.68 5.65
N VAL A 168 -35.04 -3.96 5.10
CA VAL A 168 -34.85 -4.00 3.64
C VAL A 168 -35.42 -5.31 3.07
N GLY A 169 -36.39 -5.20 2.16
CA GLY A 169 -36.87 -6.31 1.35
C GLY A 169 -36.07 -6.53 0.05
N TYR A 170 -36.45 -7.55 -0.72
CA TYR A 170 -35.77 -7.92 -1.98
C TYR A 170 -35.79 -6.79 -3.02
N GLY A 171 -36.87 -6.00 -3.09
CA GLY A 171 -36.95 -4.84 -3.99
C GLY A 171 -35.92 -3.76 -3.65
N GLY A 172 -35.66 -3.52 -2.37
CA GLY A 172 -34.64 -2.58 -1.90
C GLY A 172 -33.23 -3.06 -2.19
N LEU A 173 -32.96 -4.36 -2.01
CA LEU A 173 -31.69 -4.98 -2.42
C LEU A 173 -31.50 -4.91 -3.94
N SER A 174 -32.56 -5.18 -4.70
CA SER A 174 -32.54 -5.17 -6.16
C SER A 174 -32.22 -3.77 -6.74
N LYS A 175 -32.70 -2.71 -6.08
CA LYS A 175 -32.29 -1.32 -6.37
C LYS A 175 -30.83 -1.04 -5.99
N ARG A 176 -30.35 -1.55 -4.85
CA ARG A 176 -28.96 -1.35 -4.40
C ARG A 176 -27.93 -1.95 -5.38
N PHE A 177 -28.22 -3.12 -5.93
CA PHE A 177 -27.32 -3.81 -6.85
C PHE A 177 -27.65 -3.55 -8.33
N ALA A 178 -28.37 -2.47 -8.62
CA ALA A 178 -28.73 -2.08 -9.98
C ALA A 178 -27.48 -1.77 -10.84
N SER A 179 -27.62 -1.92 -12.15
CA SER A 179 -26.59 -1.61 -13.12
C SER A 179 -27.19 -0.96 -14.36
N LYS A 180 -26.42 -0.11 -15.03
CA LYS A 180 -26.78 0.33 -16.38
C LYS A 180 -26.63 -0.84 -17.35
N LYS A 181 -27.66 -1.05 -18.18
CA LYS A 181 -27.67 -2.06 -19.25
C LYS A 181 -27.35 -1.35 -20.56
N ASN A 182 -26.30 -1.81 -21.24
CA ASN A 182 -26.01 -1.40 -22.59
C ASN A 182 -27.05 -2.01 -23.55
N ARG A 183 -27.58 -1.18 -24.46
CA ARG A 183 -28.57 -1.57 -25.47
C ARG A 183 -28.05 -1.39 -26.90
N GLY A 184 -26.74 -1.26 -27.07
CA GLY A 184 -26.09 -0.97 -28.35
C GLY A 184 -26.26 0.50 -28.73
N SER A 185 -26.96 0.77 -29.84
CA SER A 185 -27.21 2.14 -30.32
C SER A 185 -28.22 2.92 -29.46
N ARG A 186 -29.14 2.22 -28.77
CA ARG A 186 -30.12 2.87 -27.88
C ARG A 186 -29.46 3.33 -26.57
N PRO A 187 -29.88 4.48 -25.99
CA PRO A 187 -29.28 5.00 -24.76
C PRO A 187 -29.38 3.99 -23.61
N GLU A 188 -28.40 4.02 -22.70
CA GLU A 188 -28.36 3.10 -21.57
C GLU A 188 -29.52 3.35 -20.59
N ILE A 189 -30.08 2.26 -20.04
CA ILE A 189 -31.10 2.35 -18.98
C ILE A 189 -30.62 1.64 -17.72
N THR A 190 -31.04 2.15 -16.56
CA THR A 190 -30.78 1.50 -15.29
C THR A 190 -31.70 0.29 -15.13
N THR A 191 -31.10 -0.87 -14.90
CA THR A 191 -31.81 -2.13 -14.71
C THR A 191 -31.56 -2.66 -13.31
N ARG A 192 -32.60 -3.24 -12.71
CA ARG A 192 -32.52 -3.77 -11.34
C ARG A 192 -31.83 -5.12 -11.31
N ALA A 193 -31.23 -5.47 -10.17
CA ALA A 193 -30.62 -6.78 -10.00
C ALA A 193 -31.65 -7.91 -9.98
N SER A 194 -31.23 -9.13 -10.36
CA SER A 194 -32.10 -10.30 -10.28
C SER A 194 -32.51 -10.58 -8.84
N ARG A 195 -33.82 -10.72 -8.60
CA ARG A 195 -34.36 -10.96 -7.26
C ARG A 195 -34.16 -12.41 -6.79
N GLY A 196 -34.12 -13.38 -7.70
CA GLY A 196 -33.94 -14.80 -7.35
C GLY A 196 -32.60 -15.03 -6.63
N LEU A 197 -31.51 -14.46 -7.16
CA LEU A 197 -30.20 -14.56 -6.53
C LEU A 197 -30.13 -13.85 -5.17
N LEU A 198 -30.80 -12.71 -5.03
CA LEU A 198 -30.89 -11.98 -3.76
C LEU A 198 -31.71 -12.75 -2.72
N HIS A 199 -32.76 -13.47 -3.15
CA HIS A 199 -33.50 -14.39 -2.30
C HIS A 199 -32.56 -15.45 -1.74
N TRP A 200 -31.80 -16.14 -2.61
CA TRP A 200 -30.83 -17.14 -2.17
C TRP A 200 -29.82 -16.59 -1.17
N CYS A 201 -29.24 -15.41 -1.42
CA CYS A 201 -28.31 -14.78 -0.48
C CYS A 201 -28.96 -14.54 0.91
N CYS A 202 -30.20 -14.01 0.94
CA CYS A 202 -30.92 -13.81 2.20
C CYS A 202 -31.34 -15.11 2.87
N LYS A 203 -31.55 -16.18 2.10
CA LYS A 203 -31.87 -17.53 2.62
C LYS A 203 -30.65 -18.11 3.32
N SER A 204 -29.49 -18.14 2.65
CA SER A 204 -28.25 -18.66 3.24
C SER A 204 -27.81 -17.87 4.47
N LEU A 205 -27.97 -16.54 4.48
CA LEU A 205 -27.66 -15.71 5.66
C LEU A 205 -28.64 -15.92 6.83
N ARG A 206 -29.86 -16.36 6.55
CA ARG A 206 -30.87 -16.70 7.58
C ARG A 206 -30.59 -18.07 8.19
N GLU A 207 -30.19 -19.03 7.37
CA GLU A 207 -29.76 -20.37 7.83
C GLU A 207 -28.55 -20.27 8.76
N LEU A 208 -27.66 -19.28 8.54
CA LEU A 208 -26.57 -18.96 9.46
C LEU A 208 -26.98 -18.20 10.74
N GLY A 209 -28.24 -17.77 10.87
CA GLY A 209 -28.70 -16.95 11.99
C GLY A 209 -28.11 -15.54 12.03
N LEU A 210 -27.57 -15.03 10.91
CA LEU A 210 -27.02 -13.67 10.83
C LEU A 210 -28.08 -12.63 10.51
N ILE A 211 -29.16 -13.04 9.83
CA ILE A 211 -30.29 -12.20 9.44
C ILE A 211 -31.60 -12.89 9.81
N GLU A 212 -32.55 -12.12 10.28
CA GLU A 212 -33.93 -12.54 10.56
C GLU A 212 -34.92 -11.78 9.67
N LYS A 213 -36.15 -12.29 9.58
CA LYS A 213 -37.26 -11.51 9.03
C LYS A 213 -37.67 -10.48 10.08
N CYS A 214 -37.85 -9.23 9.67
CA CYS A 214 -38.31 -8.22 10.61
C CYS A 214 -39.80 -8.35 10.92
N THR A 215 -40.23 -7.87 12.09
CA THR A 215 -41.64 -7.89 12.52
C THR A 215 -42.55 -7.15 11.54
N THR A 216 -42.13 -6.00 11.03
CA THR A 216 -42.93 -5.20 10.08
C THR A 216 -42.80 -5.71 8.66
N SER A 217 -41.59 -5.67 8.09
CA SER A 217 -41.32 -6.18 6.75
C SER A 217 -39.81 -6.30 6.48
N GLY A 218 -39.46 -7.10 5.47
CA GLY A 218 -38.08 -7.24 4.99
C GLY A 218 -37.16 -8.01 5.94
N HIS A 219 -35.89 -7.64 5.92
CA HIS A 219 -34.83 -8.29 6.68
C HIS A 219 -34.23 -7.36 7.73
N CYS A 220 -34.00 -7.91 8.91
CA CYS A 220 -33.36 -7.24 10.04
C CYS A 220 -32.16 -8.07 10.51
N ILE A 221 -31.14 -7.39 11.03
CA ILE A 221 -29.92 -8.06 11.50
C ILE A 221 -30.16 -8.63 12.89
N THR A 222 -29.62 -9.82 13.15
CA THR A 222 -29.71 -10.48 14.47
C THR A 222 -28.65 -9.92 15.43
N SER A 223 -28.81 -10.19 16.72
CA SER A 223 -27.78 -9.85 17.71
C SER A 223 -26.43 -10.50 17.38
N LEU A 224 -26.47 -11.78 16.96
CA LEU A 224 -25.29 -12.53 16.52
C LEU A 224 -24.67 -11.93 15.25
N GLY A 225 -25.50 -11.61 14.24
CA GLY A 225 -25.04 -11.00 12.99
C GLY A 225 -24.36 -9.66 13.21
N ARG A 226 -24.86 -8.86 14.16
CA ARG A 226 -24.25 -7.59 14.56
C ARG A 226 -22.90 -7.80 15.24
N LYS A 227 -22.80 -8.73 16.19
CA LYS A 227 -21.55 -9.10 16.87
C LYS A 227 -20.47 -9.55 15.88
N VAL A 228 -20.81 -10.44 14.95
CA VAL A 228 -19.88 -10.94 13.90
C VAL A 228 -19.42 -9.78 13.01
N SER A 229 -20.36 -8.94 12.55
CA SER A 229 -20.04 -7.83 11.66
C SER A 229 -19.08 -6.82 12.29
N ASP A 230 -19.31 -6.44 13.55
CA ASP A 230 -18.49 -5.47 14.28
C ASP A 230 -17.14 -6.08 14.69
N THR A 231 -17.08 -7.38 15.00
CA THR A 231 -15.80 -8.08 15.23
C THR A 231 -14.92 -8.09 13.98
N ILE A 232 -15.52 -8.37 12.80
CA ILE A 232 -14.81 -8.30 11.52
C ILE A 232 -14.37 -6.86 11.24
N ALA A 233 -15.21 -5.86 11.52
CA ALA A 233 -14.86 -4.44 11.35
C ALA A 233 -13.63 -4.06 12.19
N PHE A 234 -13.58 -4.49 13.45
CA PHE A 234 -12.41 -4.28 14.29
C PHE A 234 -11.14 -4.94 13.74
N LYS A 235 -11.26 -6.18 13.25
CA LYS A 235 -10.15 -6.90 12.58
C LYS A 235 -9.62 -6.13 11.37
N VAL A 236 -10.51 -5.55 10.56
CA VAL A 236 -10.15 -4.72 9.38
C VAL A 236 -9.50 -3.40 9.80
N ALA A 237 -9.94 -2.79 10.91
CA ALA A 237 -9.39 -1.52 11.40
C ALA A 237 -7.95 -1.66 11.89
N ILE A 238 -7.62 -2.76 12.58
CA ILE A 238 -6.27 -3.03 13.10
C ILE A 238 -5.32 -3.51 12.00
N ARG A 239 -5.77 -4.40 11.10
CA ARG A 239 -4.90 -4.91 10.03
C ARG A 239 -4.97 -4.00 8.80
N LYS A 240 -3.85 -3.33 8.49
CA LYS A 240 -3.58 -2.96 7.09
C LYS A 240 -3.51 -4.26 6.30
N MET A 241 -4.30 -4.37 5.23
CA MET A 241 -3.96 -5.36 4.21
C MET A 241 -2.57 -5.02 3.70
N ASN A 242 -1.67 -6.00 3.69
CA ASN A 242 -0.53 -5.95 2.78
C ASN A 242 -1.13 -5.93 1.37
N LEU A 243 -1.15 -4.75 0.74
CA LEU A 243 -1.50 -4.56 -0.67
C LEU A 243 -0.36 -5.05 -1.59
N ALA A 244 0.39 -6.06 -1.16
CA ALA A 244 1.42 -6.71 -1.94
C ALA A 244 0.89 -8.10 -2.31
N LYS A 245 0.42 -8.22 -3.55
CA LYS A 245 -0.08 -9.41 -4.30
C LYS A 245 -1.49 -9.20 -4.84
N ALA A 246 -1.58 -8.47 -5.95
CA ALA A 246 -2.57 -8.65 -7.03
C ALA A 246 -2.19 -7.68 -8.16
N SER A 247 -1.03 -7.93 -8.78
CA SER A 247 -0.81 -7.69 -10.20
C SER A 247 -1.40 -8.86 -10.97
#